data_AF-A0A7X8E437-F1
#
_entry.id   AF-A0A7X8E437-F1
#
_cell.length_a   1.000
_cell.length_b   1.000
_cell.length_c   1.000
_cell.angle_alpha   90.00
_cell.angle_beta   90.00
_cell.angle_gamma   90.00
#
_symmetry.space_group_name_H-M   'P 1'
#
loop_
_entity.id
_entity.type
_entity.pdbx_description
1 polymer ?
#
loop_
_entity_poly.entity_id
_entity_poly.type
_entity_poly.pdbx_seq_one_letter_code
_entity_poly.pdbx_strand_id
1 'polypeptide(L)'
;MNVSNFQKQRTWCELSEAALKNNVYRISQFIPENIRKIAVVKADGYGHGATWIAKIALKNGFTDLAVATLEEAINLREASINVPILLLSPFQPGTAKYLIEFDITQTISSEYEA
;
A
#
# COMPACT_ATOMS: atom_id res chain seq x y z
N MET A 1 26.93 4.99 -4.08
CA MET A 1 27.40 4.53 -2.77
C MET A 1 27.36 3.02 -2.75
N ASN A 2 28.47 2.38 -2.39
CA ASN A 2 28.69 0.94 -2.52
C ASN A 2 28.11 0.22 -1.28
N VAL A 3 27.21 -0.75 -1.48
CA VAL A 3 26.35 -1.34 -0.43
C VAL A 3 27.05 -2.45 0.37
N SER A 4 28.37 -2.60 0.24
CA SER A 4 29.14 -3.72 0.78
C SER A 4 29.50 -3.62 2.27
N ASN A 5 28.92 -2.69 3.05
CA ASN A 5 29.45 -2.38 4.38
C ASN A 5 28.42 -2.25 5.52
N PHE A 6 27.23 -2.85 5.41
CA PHE A 6 26.36 -2.97 6.59
C PHE A 6 26.80 -4.16 7.46
N GLN A 7 27.36 -3.85 8.63
CA GLN A 7 27.32 -4.75 9.78
C GLN A 7 25.91 -5.31 9.93
N LYS A 8 25.77 -6.63 9.96
CA LYS A 8 24.49 -7.28 10.30
C LYS A 8 23.99 -6.71 11.63
N GLN A 9 22.89 -5.97 11.59
CA GLN A 9 22.15 -5.59 12.78
C GLN A 9 21.88 -6.86 13.61
N ARG A 10 22.00 -6.77 14.95
CA ARG A 10 21.84 -7.95 15.83
C ARG A 10 20.43 -8.54 15.81
N THR A 11 19.44 -7.75 15.40
CA THR A 11 18.04 -8.13 15.28
C THR A 11 17.55 -7.73 13.90
N TRP A 12 16.78 -8.61 13.26
CA TRP A 12 16.17 -8.38 11.95
C TRP A 12 14.78 -9.01 11.92
N CYS A 13 13.96 -8.55 10.97
CA CYS A 13 12.72 -9.21 10.59
C CYS A 13 12.95 -9.89 9.24
N GLU A 14 12.74 -11.21 9.17
CA GLU A 14 12.81 -11.94 7.90
C GLU A 14 11.42 -11.99 7.27
N LEU A 15 11.35 -11.59 6.00
CA LEU A 15 10.11 -11.57 5.22
C LEU A 15 10.21 -12.61 4.10
N SER A 16 9.18 -13.45 3.97
CA SER A 16 9.12 -14.48 2.93
C SER A 16 8.25 -14.02 1.75
N GLU A 17 8.89 -13.72 0.62
CA GLU A 17 8.20 -13.43 -0.64
C GLU A 17 7.30 -14.60 -1.07
N ALA A 18 7.77 -15.84 -0.87
CA ALA A 18 7.02 -17.04 -1.21
C ALA A 18 5.75 -17.17 -0.36
N ALA A 19 5.83 -16.87 0.93
CA ALA A 19 4.65 -16.87 1.81
C ALA A 19 3.63 -15.82 1.36
N LEU A 20 4.08 -14.60 1.06
CA LEU A 20 3.19 -13.54 0.59
C LEU A 20 2.50 -13.89 -0.73
N LYS A 21 3.25 -14.40 -1.72
CA LYS A 21 2.69 -14.86 -3.00
C LYS A 21 1.66 -15.98 -2.80
N ASN A 22 1.97 -16.96 -1.96
CA ASN A 22 1.03 -18.04 -1.65
C ASN A 22 -0.24 -17.51 -0.96
N ASN A 23 -0.13 -16.56 -0.04
CA ASN A 23 -1.29 -15.97 0.62
C ASN A 23 -2.18 -15.22 -0.38
N VAL A 24 -1.59 -14.37 -1.21
CA VAL A 24 -2.29 -13.65 -2.28
C VAL A 24 -2.98 -14.62 -3.24
N TYR A 25 -2.28 -15.67 -3.68
CA TYR A 25 -2.84 -16.71 -4.55
C TYR A 25 -4.01 -17.43 -3.89
N ARG A 26 -3.88 -17.85 -2.63
CA ARG A 26 -4.96 -18.55 -1.92
C ARG A 26 -6.19 -17.68 -1.76
N ILE A 27 -6.01 -16.40 -1.42
CA ILE A 27 -7.13 -15.45 -1.32
C ILE A 27 -7.81 -15.28 -2.68
N SER A 28 -7.03 -15.18 -3.77
CA SER A 28 -7.61 -14.99 -5.11
C SER A 28 -8.43 -16.19 -5.59
N GLN A 29 -8.18 -17.41 -5.09
CA GLN A 29 -9.00 -18.59 -5.43
C GLN A 29 -10.46 -18.47 -4.97
N PHE A 30 -10.76 -17.63 -3.98
CA PHE A 30 -12.11 -17.43 -3.46
C PHE A 30 -12.80 -16.19 -4.05
N ILE A 31 -12.12 -15.46 -4.94
CA ILE A 31 -12.60 -14.19 -5.48
C ILE A 31 -12.74 -14.35 -7.00
N PRO A 32 -13.93 -14.11 -7.58
CA PRO A 32 -14.10 -14.14 -9.03
C PRO A 32 -13.13 -13.20 -9.75
N GLU A 33 -12.68 -13.57 -10.95
CA GLU A 33 -11.61 -12.85 -11.67
C GLU A 33 -11.96 -11.39 -11.97
N ASN A 34 -13.24 -11.08 -12.14
CA ASN A 34 -13.75 -9.74 -12.47
C ASN A 34 -13.93 -8.82 -11.26
N ILE A 35 -13.61 -9.27 -10.05
CA ILE A 35 -13.71 -8.46 -8.83
C ILE A 35 -12.38 -7.76 -8.56
N ARG A 36 -12.43 -6.43 -8.40
CA ARG A 36 -11.29 -5.62 -7.97
C ARG A 36 -10.80 -6.08 -6.60
N LYS A 37 -9.48 -6.14 -6.45
CA LYS A 37 -8.81 -6.62 -5.24
C LYS A 37 -7.92 -5.51 -4.72
N ILE A 38 -8.16 -5.09 -3.48
CA ILE A 38 -7.44 -3.99 -2.82
C ILE A 38 -6.48 -4.53 -1.77
N ALA A 39 -5.20 -4.20 -1.88
CA ALA A 39 -4.21 -4.59 -0.89
C ALA A 39 -4.08 -3.49 0.15
N VAL A 40 -4.44 -3.79 1.39
CA VAL A 40 -4.29 -2.85 2.50
C VAL A 40 -2.83 -2.88 2.95
N VAL A 41 -2.11 -1.78 2.76
CA VAL A 41 -0.67 -1.64 3.05
C VAL A 41 -0.36 -0.50 4.02
N LYS A 42 -1.35 -0.11 4.84
CA LYS A 42 -1.17 0.83 5.94
C LYS A 42 -0.15 0.35 6.97
N ALA A 43 0.31 1.26 7.82
CA ALA A 43 1.34 1.04 8.84
C ALA A 43 2.60 0.38 8.25
N ASP A 44 3.10 0.94 7.14
CA ASP A 44 4.22 0.39 6.37
C ASP A 44 4.02 -1.10 5.98
N GLY A 45 2.86 -1.43 5.41
CA GLY A 45 2.51 -2.82 5.09
C GLY A 45 2.46 -3.70 6.33
N TYR A 46 1.85 -3.21 7.42
CA TYR A 46 1.85 -3.86 8.74
C TYR A 46 3.26 -4.15 9.26
N GLY A 47 4.21 -3.24 9.02
CA GLY A 47 5.63 -3.36 9.41
C GLY A 47 6.47 -4.27 8.51
N HIS A 48 5.92 -4.74 7.38
CA HIS A 48 6.62 -5.60 6.42
C HIS A 48 7.16 -4.82 5.21
N GLY A 49 7.03 -3.49 5.18
CA GLY A 49 7.43 -2.64 4.07
C GLY A 49 6.32 -2.46 3.03
N ALA A 50 5.63 -1.33 3.05
CA ALA A 50 4.45 -1.06 2.21
C ALA A 50 4.77 -1.22 0.71
N THR A 51 5.87 -0.64 0.25
CA THR A 51 6.29 -0.71 -1.18
C THR A 51 6.59 -2.14 -1.62
N TRP A 52 7.20 -2.96 -0.74
CA TRP A 52 7.53 -4.35 -1.05
C TRP A 52 6.26 -5.20 -1.15
N ILE A 53 5.36 -5.08 -0.17
CA ILE A 53 4.05 -5.75 -0.18
C ILE A 53 3.24 -5.32 -1.41
N ALA A 54 3.12 -4.02 -1.67
CA ALA A 54 2.34 -3.47 -2.77
C ALA A 54 2.80 -4.04 -4.13
N LYS A 55 4.11 -4.01 -4.41
CA LYS A 55 4.66 -4.53 -5.67
C LYS A 55 4.37 -6.03 -5.86
N ILE A 56 4.43 -6.82 -4.80
CA ILE A 56 4.12 -8.25 -4.87
C ILE A 56 2.62 -8.46 -5.07
N ALA A 57 1.76 -7.79 -4.30
CA ALA A 57 0.30 -7.91 -4.44
C ALA A 57 -0.17 -7.55 -5.85
N LEU A 58 0.30 -6.42 -6.38
CA LEU A 58 -0.07 -5.95 -7.73
C LEU A 58 0.38 -6.92 -8.83
N LYS A 59 1.60 -7.47 -8.72
CA LYS A 59 2.08 -8.51 -9.65
C LYS A 59 1.26 -9.81 -9.60
N ASN A 60 0.49 -10.02 -8.54
CA ASN A 60 -0.32 -11.22 -8.32
C ASN A 60 -1.83 -10.92 -8.37
N GLY A 61 -2.22 -9.91 -9.14
CA GLY A 61 -3.61 -9.69 -9.54
C GLY A 61 -4.45 -8.86 -8.56
N PHE A 62 -3.82 -8.17 -7.61
CA PHE A 62 -4.45 -7.01 -6.96
C PHE A 62 -4.39 -5.81 -7.89
N THR A 63 -5.42 -4.96 -7.85
CA THR A 63 -5.60 -3.85 -8.79
C THR A 63 -5.51 -2.48 -8.12
N ASP A 64 -5.72 -2.43 -6.79
CA ASP A 64 -5.82 -1.20 -6.02
C ASP A 64 -5.04 -1.38 -4.71
N LEU A 65 -4.68 -0.27 -4.06
CA LEU A 65 -4.07 -0.26 -2.72
C LEU A 65 -4.90 0.56 -1.74
N ALA A 66 -4.72 0.31 -0.45
CA ALA A 66 -5.32 1.11 0.60
C ALA A 66 -4.31 1.42 1.72
N VAL A 67 -4.34 2.66 2.20
CA VAL A 67 -3.45 3.20 3.26
C VAL A 67 -4.26 3.95 4.31
N ALA A 68 -3.66 4.23 5.46
CA ALA A 68 -4.31 4.97 6.54
C ALA A 68 -4.01 6.47 6.53
N THR A 69 -2.87 6.88 5.96
CA THR A 69 -2.46 8.29 5.93
C THR A 69 -2.09 8.75 4.51
N LEU A 70 -2.15 10.07 4.30
CA LEU A 70 -1.70 10.68 3.05
C LEU A 70 -0.19 10.49 2.84
N GLU A 71 0.61 10.53 3.90
CA GLU A 71 2.07 10.28 3.83
C GLU A 71 2.38 8.88 3.28
N GLU A 72 1.66 7.85 3.75
CA GLU A 72 1.79 6.50 3.21
C GLU A 72 1.43 6.45 1.72
N ALA A 73 0.40 7.19 1.30
CA ALA A 73 -0.01 7.28 -0.10
C ALA A 73 1.08 7.94 -0.96
N ILE A 74 1.64 9.05 -0.49
CA ILE A 74 2.72 9.79 -1.16
C ILE A 74 3.96 8.91 -1.30
N ASN A 75 4.37 8.21 -0.24
CA ASN A 75 5.50 7.29 -0.27
C ASN A 75 5.34 6.20 -1.36
N LEU A 76 4.12 5.70 -1.57
CA LEU A 76 3.83 4.75 -2.65
C LEU A 76 3.92 5.41 -4.04
N ARG A 77 3.44 6.64 -4.18
CA ARG A 77 3.55 7.42 -5.44
C ARG A 77 5.01 7.70 -5.79
N GLU A 78 5.82 8.13 -4.83
CA GLU A 78 7.28 8.32 -5.01
C GLU A 78 7.99 7.01 -5.38
N ALA A 79 7.50 5.88 -4.88
CA ALA A 79 7.95 4.55 -5.31
C ALA A 79 7.44 4.13 -6.71
N SER A 80 6.87 5.06 -7.48
CA SER A 80 6.34 4.89 -8.83
C SER A 80 5.16 3.91 -8.93
N ILE A 81 4.35 3.82 -7.87
CA ILE A 81 3.13 3.01 -7.87
C ILE A 81 1.95 3.92 -8.24
N ASN A 82 1.36 3.68 -9.41
CA ASN A 82 0.33 4.55 -10.03
C ASN A 82 -1.07 3.91 -10.11
N VAL A 83 -1.30 2.78 -9.42
CA VAL A 83 -2.64 2.21 -9.30
C VAL A 83 -3.53 3.07 -8.39
N PRO A 84 -4.86 2.91 -8.40
CA PRO A 84 -5.72 3.59 -7.44
C PRO A 84 -5.29 3.31 -6.00
N ILE A 85 -5.21 4.36 -5.18
CA ILE A 85 -4.91 4.27 -3.75
C ILE A 85 -6.08 4.87 -2.97
N LEU A 86 -6.72 4.06 -2.14
CA LEU A 86 -7.76 4.50 -1.21
C LEU A 86 -7.13 4.93 0.12
N LEU A 87 -7.39 6.17 0.52
CA LEU A 87 -7.16 6.61 1.88
C LEU A 87 -8.32 6.13 2.75
N LEU A 88 -8.06 5.22 3.68
CA LEU A 88 -9.09 4.60 4.55
C LEU A 88 -9.62 5.54 5.63
N SER A 89 -8.87 6.59 5.94
CA SER A 89 -9.21 7.59 6.95
C SER A 89 -9.78 8.84 6.28
N PRO A 90 -10.60 9.65 6.97
CA PRO A 90 -10.87 11.01 6.50
C PRO A 90 -9.56 11.78 6.39
N PHE A 91 -9.45 12.63 5.36
CA PHE A 91 -8.29 13.49 5.20
C PHE A 91 -8.30 14.62 6.24
N GLN A 92 -7.13 15.18 6.53
CA GLN A 92 -7.03 16.30 7.46
C GLN A 92 -7.45 17.62 6.80
N PRO A 93 -8.15 18.52 7.50
CA PRO A 93 -8.44 19.86 6.99
C PRO A 93 -7.19 20.54 6.42
N GLY A 94 -7.32 21.14 5.23
CA GLY A 94 -6.21 21.82 4.55
C GLY A 94 -5.26 20.92 3.74
N THR A 95 -5.42 19.59 3.76
CA THR A 95 -4.60 18.67 2.95
C THR A 95 -5.29 18.19 1.66
N ALA A 96 -6.52 18.63 1.40
CA ALA A 96 -7.30 18.22 0.22
C ALA A 96 -6.57 18.40 -1.12
N LYS A 97 -5.79 19.48 -1.26
CA LYS A 97 -4.98 19.73 -2.47
C LYS A 97 -4.04 18.57 -2.82
N TYR A 98 -3.51 17.88 -1.81
CA TYR A 98 -2.59 16.77 -2.00
C TYR A 98 -3.31 15.50 -2.45
N LEU A 99 -4.59 15.33 -2.11
CA LEU A 99 -5.38 14.22 -2.66
C LEU A 99 -5.49 14.33 -4.18
N ILE A 100 -5.67 15.56 -4.69
CA ILE A 100 -5.72 15.83 -6.13
C ILE A 100 -4.32 15.71 -6.75
N GLU A 101 -3.31 16.35 -6.14
CA GLU A 101 -1.93 16.34 -6.64
C GLU A 101 -1.37 14.92 -6.78
N PHE A 102 -1.66 14.04 -5.83
CA PHE A 102 -1.17 12.66 -5.81
C PHE A 102 -2.18 11.62 -6.29
N ASP A 103 -3.34 12.04 -6.84
CA ASP A 103 -4.40 11.15 -7.33
C ASP A 103 -4.81 10.07 -6.30
N ILE A 104 -5.23 10.52 -5.12
CA ILE A 104 -5.63 9.66 -4.00
C ILE A 104 -7.15 9.64 -3.88
N THR A 105 -7.73 8.44 -3.85
CA THR A 105 -9.15 8.25 -3.60
C THR A 105 -9.45 8.53 -2.12
N GLN A 106 -10.31 9.50 -1.86
CA GLN A 106 -10.65 9.92 -0.51
C GLN A 106 -11.78 9.09 0.11
N THR A 107 -11.72 8.89 1.42
CA THR A 107 -12.88 8.49 2.22
C THR A 107 -13.59 9.74 2.72
N ILE A 108 -14.90 9.79 2.54
CA ILE A 108 -15.81 10.78 3.15
C ILE A 108 -16.59 10.05 4.22
N SER A 109 -16.54 10.54 5.45
CA SER A 109 -17.23 9.96 6.61
C SER A 109 -18.23 10.91 7.26
N SER A 110 -18.18 12.19 6.89
CA SER A 110 -19.07 13.25 7.33
C SER A 110 -19.25 14.30 6.23
N GLU A 111 -20.27 15.16 6.37
CA GLU A 111 -20.52 16.27 5.44
C GLU A 111 -19.39 17.31 5.42
N TYR A 112 -18.56 17.35 6.47
CA TYR A 112 -17.44 18.28 6.54
C TYR A 112 -16.35 17.98 5.48
N GLU A 113 -16.24 16.72 5.02
CA GLU A 113 -15.25 16.29 4.03
C GLU A 113 -15.76 16.31 2.57
N ALA A 114 -17.08 16.52 2.36
CA ALA A 114 -17.76 16.33 1.08
C ALA A 114 -17.63 17.52 0.11
#